data_AF-A0A926ERK5-F1
#
_entry.id   AF-A0A926ERK5-F1
#
_cell.length_a   1.000
_cell.length_b   1.000
_cell.length_c   1.000
_cell.angle_alpha   90.00
_cell.angle_beta   90.00
_cell.angle_gamma   90.00
#
_symmetry.space_group_name_H-M   'P 1'
#
loop_
_entity.id
_entity.type
_entity.pdbx_description
1 polymer ?
#
loop_
_entity_poly.entity_id
_entity_poly.type
_entity_poly.pdbx_seq_one_letter_code
_entity_poly.pdbx_strand_id
1 'polypeptide(L)'
;MKQFIPLILTFLLFTACTNTDSTASSSTSQAISTSSINTNISESQHTPVMVEPESESDNNWQFDAPENHDMDSSVFTALHAALSDSGIHAVVTVKDGVIIDEYYEDGYNEKSIFGVYSASKSFTSALIGIAIDEGYIGSVDDPVSQYLPQILEQTDERKHTLTLRHLLTHTSGLEWYEWDGGYSNWSEFRSAQNWVEYILGRDMVYEPGSVFNYSTGNTHLLSAVLQAATGISQEEYCRIHLLIQWE
;
A
#
# COMPACT_ATOMS: atom_id res chain seq x y z
N MET A 1 -14.81 48.74 -19.81
CA MET A 1 -15.51 47.48 -20.16
C MET A 1 -14.66 46.31 -19.66
N LYS A 2 -14.97 45.78 -18.47
CA LYS A 2 -14.58 44.47 -17.92
C LYS A 2 -15.34 44.32 -16.61
N GLN A 3 -16.09 43.23 -16.52
CA GLN A 3 -17.24 43.01 -15.63
C GLN A 3 -16.81 42.70 -14.20
N PHE A 4 -17.51 43.30 -13.23
CA PHE A 4 -17.58 42.85 -11.84
C PHE A 4 -18.79 41.92 -11.72
N ILE A 5 -18.58 40.67 -11.31
CA ILE A 5 -19.65 39.74 -10.89
C ILE A 5 -19.29 39.28 -9.48
N PRO A 6 -20.07 39.65 -8.44
CA PRO A 6 -19.94 39.07 -7.12
C PRO A 6 -20.67 37.72 -7.09
N LEU A 7 -19.95 36.68 -6.67
CA LEU A 7 -20.52 35.36 -6.41
C LEU A 7 -21.32 35.42 -5.10
N ILE A 8 -22.64 35.29 -5.21
CA ILE A 8 -23.57 35.16 -4.09
C ILE A 8 -23.45 33.73 -3.55
N LEU A 9 -22.95 33.59 -2.33
CA LEU A 9 -22.93 32.32 -1.61
C LEU A 9 -24.25 32.18 -0.83
N THR A 10 -25.22 31.48 -1.40
CA THR A 10 -26.48 31.16 -0.72
C THR A 10 -26.27 29.92 0.16
N PHE A 11 -26.32 30.14 1.48
CA PHE A 11 -26.35 29.10 2.51
C PHE A 11 -27.75 28.48 2.53
N LEU A 12 -27.87 27.19 2.21
CA LEU A 12 -29.11 26.42 2.41
C LEU A 12 -28.87 25.41 3.55
N LEU A 13 -29.45 25.75 4.69
CA LEU A 13 -29.64 24.88 5.84
C LEU A 13 -30.70 23.83 5.52
N PHE A 14 -30.40 22.56 5.76
CA PHE A 14 -31.42 21.56 6.09
C PHE A 14 -31.03 20.84 7.38
N THR A 15 -31.78 21.18 8.42
CA THR A 15 -31.95 20.43 9.66
C THR A 15 -32.84 19.21 9.40
N ALA A 16 -32.50 18.08 10.02
CA ALA A 16 -33.46 17.02 10.32
C ALA A 16 -33.18 16.47 11.73
N CYS A 17 -34.20 16.58 12.58
CA CYS A 17 -34.24 16.08 13.95
C CYS A 17 -34.76 14.63 13.98
N THR A 18 -34.16 13.84 14.88
CA THR A 18 -34.72 12.83 15.80
C THR A 18 -36.02 12.09 15.44
N ASN A 19 -36.01 10.76 15.60
CA ASN A 19 -36.83 10.08 16.64
C ASN A 19 -36.45 8.61 16.85
N THR A 20 -36.84 8.14 18.03
CA THR A 20 -36.44 7.00 18.84
C THR A 20 -37.24 5.71 18.60
N ASP A 21 -36.80 4.65 19.29
CA ASP A 21 -37.55 3.50 19.82
C ASP A 21 -37.91 2.38 18.81
N SER A 22 -37.87 1.09 19.11
CA SER A 22 -37.52 0.33 20.31
C SER A 22 -37.63 -1.19 20.02
N THR A 23 -37.14 -1.99 20.97
CA THR A 23 -37.52 -3.38 21.31
C THR A 23 -36.81 -4.59 20.68
N ALA A 24 -36.38 -5.44 21.61
CA ALA A 24 -35.83 -6.77 21.48
C ALA A 24 -36.93 -7.84 21.39
N SER A 25 -36.61 -8.99 20.80
CA SER A 25 -37.16 -10.28 21.24
C SER A 25 -36.24 -11.43 20.86
N SER A 26 -36.00 -12.29 21.84
CA SER A 26 -35.28 -13.55 21.81
C SER A 26 -36.15 -14.71 21.29
N SER A 27 -35.53 -15.72 20.67
CA SER A 27 -35.94 -17.12 20.81
C SER A 27 -34.86 -18.10 20.30
N THR A 28 -34.18 -18.72 21.27
CA THR A 28 -33.80 -20.13 21.44
C THR A 28 -33.70 -21.08 20.22
N SER A 29 -32.47 -21.54 20.00
CA SER A 29 -31.97 -22.93 19.80
C SER A 29 -32.94 -24.02 19.30
N GLN A 30 -32.61 -24.58 18.14
CA GLN A 30 -32.74 -26.01 17.87
C GLN A 30 -31.46 -26.55 17.21
N ALA A 31 -30.88 -27.57 17.84
CA ALA A 31 -29.76 -28.33 17.32
C ALA A 31 -30.24 -29.34 16.26
N ILE A 32 -29.57 -29.38 15.11
CA ILE A 32 -29.70 -30.44 14.10
C ILE A 32 -28.32 -31.10 13.94
N SER A 33 -28.31 -32.42 14.09
CA SER A 33 -27.12 -33.27 13.96
C SER A 33 -26.67 -33.47 12.52
N THR A 34 -25.36 -33.27 12.35
CA THR A 34 -24.39 -34.01 11.52
C THR A 34 -24.82 -34.56 10.16
N SER A 35 -24.24 -33.98 9.10
CA SER A 35 -23.75 -34.75 7.96
C SER A 35 -22.43 -34.16 7.51
N SER A 36 -21.37 -34.96 7.60
CA SER A 36 -19.99 -34.63 7.28
C SER A 36 -19.86 -34.40 5.77
N ILE A 37 -19.63 -33.16 5.35
CA ILE A 37 -19.26 -32.84 3.98
C ILE A 37 -17.75 -33.08 3.86
N ASN A 38 -17.38 -34.09 3.07
CA ASN A 38 -16.00 -34.36 2.68
C ASN A 38 -15.53 -33.26 1.72
N THR A 39 -14.80 -32.27 2.24
CA THR A 39 -14.02 -31.34 1.44
C THR A 39 -12.63 -31.91 1.23
N ASN A 40 -12.43 -32.56 0.07
CA ASN A 40 -11.07 -32.77 -0.46
C ASN A 40 -10.56 -31.43 -1.00
N ILE A 41 -10.01 -30.60 -0.11
CA ILE A 41 -9.11 -29.52 -0.51
C ILE A 41 -7.73 -30.14 -0.53
N SER A 42 -7.18 -30.33 -1.72
CA SER A 42 -5.78 -30.67 -1.91
C SER A 42 -4.97 -29.47 -1.42
N GLU A 43 -4.36 -29.59 -0.24
CA GLU A 43 -3.28 -28.69 0.19
C GLU A 43 -2.19 -28.75 -0.88
N SER A 44 -2.10 -27.72 -1.72
CA SER A 44 -0.89 -27.51 -2.52
C SER A 44 0.21 -27.11 -1.54
N GLN A 45 1.03 -28.07 -1.17
CA GLN A 45 2.29 -27.86 -0.46
C GLN A 45 3.25 -27.14 -1.42
N HIS A 46 3.04 -25.84 -1.63
CA HIS A 46 4.04 -24.95 -2.22
C HIS A 46 4.91 -24.47 -1.06
N THR A 47 5.81 -25.34 -0.61
CA THR A 47 6.89 -24.91 0.26
C THR A 47 7.72 -23.92 -0.54
N PRO A 48 7.98 -22.69 -0.04
CA PRO A 48 8.88 -21.77 -0.71
C PRO A 48 10.19 -22.51 -0.96
N VAL A 49 10.53 -22.73 -2.22
CA VAL A 49 11.87 -23.19 -2.57
C VAL A 49 12.75 -21.99 -2.28
N MET A 50 13.34 -21.97 -1.09
CA MET A 50 14.41 -21.06 -0.75
C MET A 50 15.56 -21.36 -1.70
N VAL A 51 15.57 -20.70 -2.86
CA VAL A 51 16.75 -20.64 -3.70
C VAL A 51 17.78 -19.90 -2.87
N GLU A 52 18.79 -20.63 -2.40
CA GLU A 52 19.94 -20.03 -1.75
C GLU A 52 20.49 -18.98 -2.73
N PRO A 53 20.48 -17.68 -2.37
CA PRO A 53 20.95 -16.66 -3.29
C PRO A 53 22.38 -17.01 -3.67
N GLU A 54 22.69 -17.01 -4.96
CA GLU A 54 24.08 -17.05 -5.41
C GLU A 54 24.85 -15.99 -4.62
N SER A 55 26.06 -16.30 -4.16
CA SER A 55 26.86 -15.34 -3.40
C SER A 55 27.20 -14.16 -4.31
N GLU A 56 26.33 -13.15 -4.30
CA GLU A 56 26.47 -11.99 -5.18
C GLU A 56 27.63 -11.11 -4.72
N SER A 57 28.21 -10.42 -5.70
CA SER A 57 29.25 -9.41 -5.57
C SER A 57 29.02 -8.50 -4.37
N ASP A 58 30.10 -8.03 -3.73
CA ASP A 58 29.96 -7.07 -2.64
C ASP A 58 29.02 -5.93 -3.06
N ASN A 59 27.97 -5.68 -2.25
CA ASN A 59 26.93 -4.70 -2.56
C ASN A 59 27.41 -3.25 -2.37
N ASN A 60 28.72 -2.99 -2.55
CA ASN A 60 29.19 -1.63 -2.55
C ASN A 60 28.89 -1.02 -3.91
N TRP A 61 28.00 -0.03 -3.88
CA TRP A 61 27.83 0.89 -4.99
C TRP A 61 29.19 1.39 -5.46
N GLN A 62 29.40 1.31 -6.77
CA GLN A 62 30.57 1.91 -7.39
C GLN A 62 30.34 3.42 -7.52
N PHE A 63 31.43 4.16 -7.49
CA PHE A 63 31.43 5.61 -7.64
C PHE A 63 32.21 5.98 -8.90
N ASP A 64 31.71 6.96 -9.64
CA ASP A 64 32.46 7.56 -10.74
C ASP A 64 32.18 9.06 -10.84
N ALA A 65 33.05 9.79 -11.53
CA ALA A 65 32.90 11.22 -11.73
C ALA A 65 31.71 11.51 -12.66
N PRO A 66 30.89 12.55 -12.38
CA PRO A 66 29.83 13.02 -13.27
C PRO A 66 30.25 13.13 -14.74
N GLU A 67 31.46 13.60 -15.01
CA GLU A 67 31.98 13.86 -16.35
C GLU A 67 32.14 12.58 -17.17
N ASN A 68 32.39 11.43 -16.52
CA ASN A 68 32.47 10.13 -17.19
C ASN A 68 31.09 9.63 -17.64
N HIS A 69 30.03 10.26 -17.13
CA HIS A 69 28.63 9.96 -17.41
C HIS A 69 27.93 11.12 -18.11
N ASP A 70 28.63 11.98 -18.87
CA ASP A 70 28.06 13.12 -19.58
C ASP A 70 27.26 14.09 -18.66
N MET A 71 27.72 14.29 -17.42
CA MET A 71 27.13 15.22 -16.46
C MET A 71 28.15 16.29 -16.06
N ASP A 72 27.72 17.55 -16.00
CA ASP A 72 28.55 18.68 -15.56
C ASP A 72 28.56 18.76 -14.03
N SER A 73 29.73 18.59 -13.41
CA SER A 73 29.87 18.63 -11.94
C SER A 73 29.50 19.98 -11.30
N SER A 74 29.49 21.07 -12.08
CA SER A 74 29.06 22.36 -11.57
C SER A 74 27.56 22.38 -11.19
N VAL A 75 26.75 21.49 -11.78
CA VAL A 75 25.34 21.31 -11.40
C VAL A 75 25.22 20.76 -9.99
N PHE A 76 26.05 19.79 -9.61
CA PHE A 76 26.05 19.23 -8.26
C PHE A 76 26.58 20.21 -7.23
N THR A 77 27.61 20.99 -7.59
CA THR A 77 28.06 22.10 -6.74
C THR A 77 26.94 23.12 -6.48
N ALA A 78 26.19 23.49 -7.52
CA ALA A 78 25.05 24.40 -7.38
C ALA A 78 23.89 23.77 -6.59
N LEU A 79 23.64 22.47 -6.76
CA LEU A 79 22.65 21.71 -6.00
C LEU A 79 23.00 21.70 -4.51
N HIS A 80 24.23 21.32 -4.14
CA HIS A 80 24.67 21.27 -2.75
C HIS A 80 24.55 22.64 -2.08
N ALA A 81 24.91 23.71 -2.78
CA ALA A 81 24.74 25.08 -2.29
C ALA A 81 23.26 25.48 -2.09
N ALA A 82 22.33 24.91 -2.87
CA ALA A 82 20.90 25.12 -2.69
C ALA A 82 20.30 24.26 -1.56
N LEU A 83 20.93 23.13 -1.22
CA LEU A 83 20.45 22.19 -0.21
C LEU A 83 20.87 22.54 1.23
N SER A 84 21.93 23.34 1.43
CA SER A 84 22.52 23.62 2.75
C SER A 84 21.55 24.18 3.80
N ASP A 85 20.43 24.77 3.39
CA ASP A 85 19.40 25.32 4.27
C ASP A 85 17.97 24.91 3.84
N SER A 86 17.83 23.84 3.05
CA SER A 86 16.53 23.45 2.47
C SER A 86 15.72 22.49 3.35
N GLY A 87 16.28 22.00 4.46
CA GLY A 87 15.69 20.92 5.26
C GLY A 87 15.73 19.55 4.59
N ILE A 88 16.60 19.37 3.59
CA ILE A 88 16.87 18.07 2.95
C ILE A 88 18.14 17.52 3.58
N HIS A 89 18.05 16.32 4.17
CA HIS A 89 19.16 15.71 4.90
C HIS A 89 20.10 14.89 4.02
N ALA A 90 19.60 14.33 2.91
CA ALA A 90 20.39 13.48 2.03
C ALA A 90 19.85 13.51 0.59
N VAL A 91 20.76 13.47 -0.40
CA VAL A 91 20.48 13.24 -1.81
C VAL A 91 21.55 12.32 -2.38
N VAL A 92 21.13 11.30 -3.12
CA VAL A 92 22.04 10.39 -3.84
C VAL A 92 21.65 10.42 -5.31
N THR A 93 22.61 10.67 -6.20
CA THR A 93 22.41 10.69 -7.65
C THR A 93 23.11 9.51 -8.29
N VAL A 94 22.33 8.66 -8.97
CA VAL A 94 22.82 7.47 -9.68
C VAL A 94 22.66 7.66 -11.18
N LYS A 95 23.71 7.36 -11.96
CA LYS A 95 23.68 7.34 -13.43
C LYS A 95 24.52 6.17 -13.95
N ASP A 96 24.04 5.51 -15.00
CA ASP A 96 24.70 4.35 -15.63
C ASP A 96 25.14 3.25 -14.66
N GLY A 97 24.37 3.05 -13.58
CA GLY A 97 24.61 2.01 -12.58
C GLY A 97 25.63 2.37 -11.49
N VAL A 98 26.13 3.60 -11.45
CA VAL A 98 27.07 4.07 -10.42
C VAL A 98 26.57 5.34 -9.73
N ILE A 99 27.03 5.58 -8.51
CA ILE A 99 26.80 6.84 -7.80
C ILE A 99 27.75 7.89 -8.38
N ILE A 100 27.19 9.00 -8.84
CA ILE A 100 27.98 10.10 -9.42
C ILE A 100 28.03 11.34 -8.53
N ASP A 101 27.15 11.44 -7.54
CA ASP A 101 27.12 12.52 -6.55
C ASP A 101 26.31 12.11 -5.32
N GLU A 102 26.77 12.53 -4.14
CA GLU A 102 26.04 12.42 -2.88
C GLU A 102 26.14 13.72 -2.11
N TYR A 103 25.02 14.09 -1.47
CA TYR A 103 24.93 15.18 -0.53
C TYR A 103 24.36 14.65 0.78
N TYR A 104 25.00 15.02 1.88
CA TYR A 104 24.50 14.80 3.24
C TYR A 104 24.60 16.10 4.02
N GLU A 105 23.52 16.49 4.71
CA GLU A 105 23.55 17.60 5.66
C GLU A 105 24.50 17.27 6.84
N ASP A 106 25.09 18.29 7.46
CA ASP A 106 25.97 18.15 8.62
C ASP A 106 25.35 17.23 9.70
N GLY A 107 26.07 16.15 10.01
CA GLY A 107 25.64 15.15 11.00
C GLY A 107 24.90 13.93 10.41
N TYR A 108 24.60 13.94 9.11
CA TYR A 108 24.10 12.78 8.36
C TYR A 108 25.19 12.16 7.50
N ASN A 109 24.95 10.93 7.06
CA ASN A 109 25.85 10.13 6.23
C ASN A 109 25.08 8.99 5.54
N GLU A 110 25.80 8.15 4.79
CA GLU A 110 25.27 7.01 4.03
C GLU A 110 24.60 5.94 4.90
N LYS A 111 24.89 5.92 6.21
CA LYS A 111 24.32 4.97 7.18
C LYS A 111 23.16 5.55 7.99
N SER A 112 22.76 6.78 7.70
CA SER A 112 21.66 7.44 8.39
C SER A 112 20.32 6.79 8.01
N ILE A 113 19.48 6.54 9.02
CA ILE A 113 18.19 5.85 8.85
C ILE A 113 17.07 6.88 8.80
N PHE A 114 16.22 6.79 7.78
CA PHE A 114 15.08 7.66 7.57
C PHE A 114 13.77 6.86 7.49
N GLY A 115 12.69 7.43 8.00
CA GLY A 115 11.35 6.91 7.74
C GLY A 115 10.98 7.17 6.28
N VAL A 116 10.87 6.12 5.46
CA VAL A 116 10.57 6.24 4.02
C VAL A 116 9.06 6.34 3.72
N TYR A 117 8.21 6.10 4.72
CA TYR A 117 6.75 6.21 4.66
C TYR A 117 6.16 5.58 3.38
N SER A 118 5.52 6.38 2.54
CA SER A 118 4.78 5.88 1.37
C SER A 118 5.68 5.35 0.25
N ALA A 119 7.00 5.60 0.28
CA ALA A 119 7.93 4.93 -0.62
C ALA A 119 7.92 3.40 -0.40
N SER A 120 7.54 2.92 0.79
CA SER A 120 7.34 1.49 1.06
C SER A 120 6.26 0.84 0.17
N LYS A 121 5.31 1.61 -0.38
CA LYS A 121 4.27 1.07 -1.28
C LYS A 121 4.88 0.50 -2.57
N SER A 122 5.99 1.06 -3.03
CA SER A 122 6.72 0.53 -4.20
C SER A 122 7.30 -0.86 -3.92
N PHE A 123 7.77 -1.12 -2.69
CA PHE A 123 8.21 -2.46 -2.29
C PHE A 123 7.04 -3.43 -2.26
N THR A 124 5.89 -3.06 -1.65
CA THR A 124 4.68 -3.90 -1.71
C THR A 124 4.27 -4.19 -3.15
N SER A 125 4.29 -3.21 -4.05
CA SER A 125 3.97 -3.40 -5.47
C SER A 125 4.94 -4.37 -6.15
N ALA A 126 6.24 -4.26 -5.89
CA ALA A 126 7.26 -5.16 -6.43
C ALA A 126 7.05 -6.59 -5.90
N LEU A 127 6.76 -6.76 -4.61
CA LEU A 127 6.50 -8.07 -4.00
C LEU A 127 5.26 -8.75 -4.58
N ILE A 128 4.21 -7.99 -4.93
CA ILE A 128 3.06 -8.55 -5.66
C ILE A 128 3.48 -9.06 -7.03
N GLY A 129 4.35 -8.32 -7.74
CA GLY A 129 4.93 -8.78 -9.01
C GLY A 129 5.74 -10.06 -8.86
N ILE A 130 6.60 -10.13 -7.85
CA ILE A 130 7.41 -11.34 -7.55
C ILE A 130 6.51 -12.53 -7.21
N ALA A 131 5.48 -12.32 -6.40
CA ALA A 131 4.52 -13.37 -6.07
C ALA A 131 3.71 -13.85 -7.28
N ILE A 132 3.52 -13.00 -8.30
CA ILE A 132 2.96 -13.41 -9.60
C ILE A 132 3.95 -14.28 -10.36
N ASP A 133 5.20 -13.86 -10.46
CA ASP A 133 6.25 -14.61 -11.18
C ASP A 133 6.53 -15.99 -10.54
N GLU A 134 6.39 -16.09 -9.22
CA GLU A 134 6.51 -17.35 -8.47
C GLU A 134 5.24 -18.22 -8.48
N GLY A 135 4.12 -17.69 -9.01
CA GLY A 135 2.86 -18.42 -9.13
C GLY A 135 2.01 -18.48 -7.86
N TYR A 136 2.36 -17.75 -6.80
CA TYR A 136 1.51 -17.57 -5.61
C TYR A 136 0.29 -16.69 -5.92
N ILE A 137 0.43 -15.74 -6.84
CA ILE A 137 -0.65 -14.90 -7.37
C ILE A 137 -0.79 -15.19 -8.86
N GLY A 138 -2.01 -15.36 -9.36
CA GLY A 138 -2.22 -15.70 -10.78
C GLY A 138 -2.01 -14.49 -11.69
N SER A 139 -2.60 -13.35 -11.30
CA SER A 139 -2.47 -12.09 -12.04
C SER A 139 -2.89 -10.89 -11.18
N VAL A 140 -2.59 -9.69 -11.66
CA VAL A 140 -3.15 -8.46 -11.06
C VAL A 140 -4.67 -8.35 -11.25
N ASP A 141 -5.27 -9.11 -12.16
CA ASP A 141 -6.73 -9.14 -12.37
C ASP A 141 -7.43 -10.14 -11.47
N ASP A 142 -6.69 -10.88 -10.64
CA ASP A 142 -7.27 -11.81 -9.67
C ASP A 142 -8.17 -11.04 -8.70
N PRO A 143 -9.36 -11.60 -8.39
CA PRO A 143 -10.25 -10.98 -7.44
C PRO A 143 -9.64 -11.04 -6.04
N VAL A 144 -9.78 -9.96 -5.26
CA VAL A 144 -9.32 -9.89 -3.86
C VAL A 144 -9.91 -11.03 -3.03
N SER A 145 -11.14 -11.47 -3.35
CA SER A 145 -11.83 -12.57 -2.68
C SER A 145 -11.14 -13.93 -2.78
N GLN A 146 -10.23 -14.12 -3.74
CA GLN A 146 -9.43 -15.34 -3.84
C GLN A 146 -8.46 -15.48 -2.66
N TYR A 147 -8.00 -14.36 -2.10
CA TYR A 147 -7.01 -14.31 -1.02
C TYR A 147 -7.64 -13.88 0.31
N LEU A 148 -8.64 -12.99 0.26
CA LEU A 148 -9.36 -12.45 1.41
C LEU A 148 -10.87 -12.75 1.25
N PRO A 149 -11.31 -14.00 1.43
CA PRO A 149 -12.68 -14.43 1.14
C PRO A 149 -13.75 -13.70 1.97
N GLN A 150 -13.39 -13.16 3.14
CA GLN A 150 -14.26 -12.36 3.99
C GLN A 150 -14.82 -11.09 3.30
N ILE A 151 -14.22 -10.66 2.18
CA ILE A 151 -14.79 -9.57 1.37
C ILE A 151 -16.18 -9.91 0.81
N LEU A 152 -16.49 -11.21 0.64
CA LEU A 152 -17.77 -11.70 0.16
C LEU A 152 -18.88 -11.60 1.22
N GLU A 153 -18.52 -11.38 2.49
CA GLU A 153 -19.47 -11.15 3.57
C GLU A 153 -20.01 -9.71 3.59
N GLN A 154 -19.41 -8.82 2.80
CA GLN A 154 -19.84 -7.43 2.70
C GLN A 154 -21.16 -7.32 1.95
N THR A 155 -22.06 -6.46 2.44
CA THR A 155 -23.40 -6.26 1.88
C THR A 155 -23.39 -5.56 0.53
N ASP A 156 -22.40 -4.70 0.27
CA ASP A 156 -22.21 -4.04 -1.02
C ASP A 156 -21.47 -4.97 -1.99
N GLU A 157 -22.22 -5.55 -2.95
CA GLU A 157 -21.71 -6.50 -3.94
C GLU A 157 -20.58 -5.94 -4.81
N ARG A 158 -20.44 -4.61 -4.93
CA ARG A 158 -19.32 -4.01 -5.69
C ARG A 158 -17.97 -4.39 -5.10
N LYS A 159 -17.89 -4.58 -3.78
CA LYS A 159 -16.66 -5.03 -3.11
C LYS A 159 -16.22 -6.42 -3.58
N HIS A 160 -17.17 -7.28 -3.98
CA HIS A 160 -16.88 -8.63 -4.46
C HIS A 160 -16.16 -8.63 -5.81
N THR A 161 -16.22 -7.50 -6.53
CA THR A 161 -15.57 -7.31 -7.85
C THR A 161 -14.20 -6.63 -7.75
N LEU A 162 -13.71 -6.35 -6.53
CA LEU A 162 -12.37 -5.79 -6.35
C LEU A 162 -11.30 -6.77 -6.82
N THR A 163 -10.32 -6.24 -7.57
CA THR A 163 -9.15 -6.98 -8.05
C THR A 163 -7.89 -6.39 -7.44
N LEU A 164 -6.77 -7.13 -7.51
CA LEU A 164 -5.48 -6.61 -7.04
C LEU A 164 -5.07 -5.36 -7.82
N ARG A 165 -5.40 -5.27 -9.12
CA ARG A 165 -5.19 -4.09 -9.97
C ARG A 165 -5.83 -2.85 -9.34
N HIS A 166 -7.09 -2.94 -8.90
CA HIS A 166 -7.77 -1.81 -8.28
C HIS A 166 -7.06 -1.32 -7.01
N LEU A 167 -6.48 -2.24 -6.23
CA LEU A 167 -5.70 -1.87 -5.05
C LEU A 167 -4.36 -1.21 -5.44
N LEU A 168 -3.62 -1.83 -6.38
CA LEU A 168 -2.34 -1.34 -6.89
C LEU A 168 -2.44 0.05 -7.52
N THR A 169 -3.55 0.34 -8.22
CA THR A 169 -3.78 1.61 -8.90
C THR A 169 -4.54 2.62 -8.03
N HIS A 170 -4.84 2.29 -6.78
CA HIS A 170 -5.65 3.12 -5.88
C HIS A 170 -7.01 3.53 -6.47
N THR A 171 -7.67 2.61 -7.15
CA THR A 171 -9.00 2.80 -7.76
C THR A 171 -10.01 1.81 -7.19
N SER A 172 -9.90 1.45 -5.91
CA SER A 172 -10.84 0.50 -5.28
C SER A 172 -12.24 1.08 -5.14
N GLY A 173 -12.39 2.40 -5.05
CA GLY A 173 -13.68 3.04 -4.78
C GLY A 173 -14.13 2.95 -3.31
N LEU A 174 -13.33 2.33 -2.44
CA LEU A 174 -13.52 2.40 -0.99
C LEU A 174 -13.33 3.84 -0.51
N GLU A 175 -14.19 4.24 0.42
CA GLU A 175 -14.09 5.52 1.10
C GLU A 175 -12.82 5.56 1.94
N TRP A 176 -11.95 6.52 1.60
CA TRP A 176 -10.67 6.71 2.26
C TRP A 176 -10.24 8.16 2.20
N TYR A 177 -9.91 8.72 3.36
CA TYR A 177 -9.45 10.08 3.58
C TYR A 177 -8.05 10.05 4.16
N GLU A 178 -7.08 10.51 3.37
CA GLU A 178 -5.69 10.66 3.84
C GLU A 178 -5.50 12.01 4.55
N TRP A 179 -6.06 13.08 3.97
CA TRP A 179 -5.84 14.47 4.40
C TRP A 179 -7.08 15.38 4.21
N ASP A 180 -8.29 14.85 4.37
CA ASP A 180 -9.51 15.61 4.06
C ASP A 180 -9.88 16.58 5.19
N GLY A 181 -9.60 17.87 5.01
CA GLY A 181 -10.13 18.93 5.87
C GLY A 181 -9.75 18.82 7.36
N GLY A 182 -8.68 18.07 7.69
CA GLY A 182 -8.25 17.78 9.06
C GLY A 182 -8.74 16.44 9.62
N TYR A 183 -9.54 15.69 8.87
CA TYR A 183 -9.90 14.30 9.14
C TYR A 183 -9.07 13.34 8.27
N SER A 184 -8.68 12.23 8.87
CA SER A 184 -7.95 11.15 8.21
C SER A 184 -8.36 9.85 8.85
N ASN A 185 -8.55 8.79 8.05
CA ASN A 185 -8.83 7.46 8.58
C ASN A 185 -7.66 6.90 9.41
N TRP A 186 -6.47 7.50 9.32
CA TRP A 186 -5.24 7.02 9.94
C TRP A 186 -5.35 6.70 11.44
N SER A 187 -6.05 7.53 12.22
CA SER A 187 -6.19 7.31 13.66
C SER A 187 -7.11 6.14 14.01
N GLU A 188 -8.24 6.03 13.30
CA GLU A 188 -9.17 4.92 13.47
C GLU A 188 -8.57 3.61 12.97
N PHE A 189 -7.99 3.64 11.76
CA PHE A 189 -7.32 2.51 11.13
C PHE A 189 -6.27 1.88 12.06
N ARG A 190 -5.34 2.69 12.58
CA ARG A 190 -4.29 2.18 13.48
C ARG A 190 -4.80 1.65 14.81
N SER A 191 -5.97 2.12 15.25
CA SER A 191 -6.59 1.69 16.52
C SER A 191 -7.52 0.49 16.34
N ALA A 192 -7.81 0.09 15.10
CA ALA A 192 -8.67 -1.05 14.82
C ALA A 192 -8.02 -2.36 15.27
N GLN A 193 -8.83 -3.27 15.81
CA GLN A 193 -8.38 -4.60 16.22
C GLN A 193 -7.98 -5.47 15.03
N ASN A 194 -8.69 -5.32 13.91
CA ASN A 194 -8.41 -5.99 12.65
C ASN A 194 -8.41 -4.94 11.53
N TRP A 195 -7.23 -4.70 10.97
CA TRP A 195 -7.02 -3.71 9.91
C TRP A 195 -7.72 -4.10 8.61
N VAL A 196 -7.72 -5.38 8.26
CA VAL A 196 -8.38 -5.87 7.03
C VAL A 196 -9.88 -5.67 7.14
N GLU A 197 -10.50 -6.05 8.26
CA GLU A 197 -11.93 -5.82 8.49
C GLU A 197 -12.29 -4.33 8.50
N TYR A 198 -11.47 -3.48 9.12
CA TYR A 198 -11.69 -2.03 9.10
C TYR A 198 -11.70 -1.48 7.67
N ILE A 199 -10.72 -1.86 6.85
CA ILE A 199 -10.61 -1.37 5.46
C ILE A 199 -11.74 -1.92 4.60
N LEU A 200 -12.01 -3.24 4.66
CA LEU A 200 -13.08 -3.86 3.90
C LEU A 200 -14.47 -3.37 4.34
N GLY A 201 -14.62 -2.93 5.59
CA GLY A 201 -15.83 -2.36 6.15
C GLY A 201 -16.13 -0.93 5.70
N ARG A 202 -15.19 -0.22 5.06
CA ARG A 202 -15.46 1.14 4.52
C ARG A 202 -16.54 1.11 3.45
N ASP A 203 -17.29 2.19 3.33
CA ASP A 203 -18.33 2.32 2.31
C ASP A 203 -17.72 2.39 0.91
N MET A 204 -18.47 1.97 -0.10
CA MET A 204 -18.12 2.15 -1.51
C MET A 204 -18.68 3.48 -2.01
N VAL A 205 -17.80 4.45 -2.27
CA VAL A 205 -18.15 5.79 -2.76
C VAL A 205 -18.02 5.91 -4.28
N TYR A 206 -17.28 5.00 -4.92
CA TYR A 206 -17.14 4.93 -6.38
C TYR A 206 -17.16 3.47 -6.86
N GLU A 207 -17.45 3.27 -8.15
CA GLU A 207 -17.26 1.96 -8.76
C GLU A 207 -15.78 1.59 -8.82
N PRO A 208 -15.40 0.32 -8.60
CA PRO A 208 -14.02 -0.14 -8.80
C PRO A 208 -13.49 0.24 -10.19
N GLY A 209 -12.28 0.79 -10.24
CA GLY A 209 -11.62 1.23 -11.46
C GLY A 209 -12.05 2.61 -11.98
N SER A 210 -13.09 3.23 -11.40
CA SER A 210 -13.66 4.47 -11.97
C SER A 210 -12.95 5.76 -11.52
N VAL A 211 -12.47 5.82 -10.27
CA VAL A 211 -11.87 7.03 -9.69
C VAL A 211 -10.59 6.66 -8.93
N PHE A 212 -9.53 7.41 -9.18
CA PHE A 212 -8.31 7.36 -8.38
C PHE A 212 -8.53 8.08 -7.03
N ASN A 213 -8.29 7.35 -5.94
CA ASN A 213 -8.25 7.88 -4.58
C ASN A 213 -7.08 7.26 -3.82
N TYR A 214 -6.02 8.06 -3.60
CA TYR A 214 -4.82 7.60 -2.90
C TYR A 214 -5.18 7.05 -1.51
N SER A 215 -4.78 5.81 -1.23
CA SER A 215 -5.25 5.07 -0.06
C SER A 215 -4.20 4.13 0.51
N THR A 216 -3.78 4.41 1.74
CA THR A 216 -2.98 3.54 2.58
C THR A 216 -3.72 2.23 2.91
N GLY A 217 -5.04 2.26 2.99
CA GLY A 217 -5.87 1.06 3.16
C GLY A 217 -5.68 0.07 2.00
N ASN A 218 -5.69 0.53 0.76
CA ASN A 218 -5.47 -0.33 -0.41
C ASN A 218 -4.12 -1.06 -0.35
N THR A 219 -3.05 -0.37 0.05
CA THR A 219 -1.73 -1.00 0.21
C THR A 219 -1.71 -2.03 1.36
N HIS A 220 -2.40 -1.78 2.47
CA HIS A 220 -2.48 -2.75 3.56
C HIS A 220 -3.31 -3.99 3.18
N LEU A 221 -4.34 -3.84 2.33
CA LEU A 221 -5.00 -4.99 1.73
C LEU A 221 -4.06 -5.81 0.84
N LEU A 222 -3.19 -5.15 0.05
CA LEU A 222 -2.15 -5.85 -0.73
C LEU A 222 -1.18 -6.62 0.18
N SER A 223 -0.76 -6.04 1.31
CA SER A 223 0.07 -6.75 2.29
C SER A 223 -0.64 -8.00 2.85
N ALA A 224 -1.94 -7.91 3.12
CA ALA A 224 -2.73 -9.04 3.61
C ALA A 224 -2.93 -10.12 2.53
N VAL A 225 -3.15 -9.71 1.27
CA VAL A 225 -3.20 -10.61 0.11
C VAL A 225 -1.87 -11.36 -0.04
N LEU A 226 -0.75 -10.65 0.01
CA LEU A 226 0.58 -11.24 -0.11
C LEU A 226 0.83 -12.28 0.99
N GLN A 227 0.46 -11.95 2.23
CA GLN A 227 0.57 -12.89 3.34
C GLN A 227 -0.34 -14.11 3.18
N ALA A 228 -1.58 -13.92 2.71
CA ALA A 228 -2.49 -15.04 2.45
C ALA A 228 -2.01 -15.95 1.31
N ALA A 229 -1.40 -15.37 0.27
CA ALA A 229 -0.89 -16.11 -0.89
C ALA A 229 0.39 -16.89 -0.58
N THR A 230 1.31 -16.30 0.18
CA THR A 230 2.66 -16.86 0.43
C THR A 230 2.76 -17.63 1.74
N GLY A 231 1.85 -17.39 2.69
CA GLY A 231 1.86 -17.98 4.03
C GLY A 231 2.84 -17.32 5.02
N ILE A 232 3.59 -16.29 4.61
CA ILE A 232 4.55 -15.55 5.45
C ILE A 232 4.25 -14.05 5.46
N SER A 233 4.77 -13.31 6.43
CA SER A 233 4.52 -11.86 6.51
C SER A 233 5.14 -11.12 5.32
N GLN A 234 4.56 -9.96 4.95
CA GLN A 234 5.18 -9.09 3.93
C GLN A 234 6.62 -8.71 4.31
N GLU A 235 6.90 -8.49 5.59
CA GLU A 235 8.26 -8.20 6.08
C GLU A 235 9.22 -9.33 5.73
N GLU A 236 8.86 -10.58 6.04
CA GLU A 236 9.70 -11.74 5.77
C GLU A 236 9.85 -11.98 4.27
N TYR A 237 8.76 -11.85 3.50
CA TYR A 237 8.81 -11.97 2.04
C TYR A 237 9.69 -10.88 1.41
N CYS A 238 9.60 -9.63 1.89
CA CYS A 238 10.48 -8.53 1.49
C CYS A 238 11.94 -8.84 1.80
N ARG A 239 12.21 -9.39 2.99
CA ARG A 239 13.56 -9.77 3.44
C ARG A 239 14.17 -10.88 2.59
N ILE A 240 13.36 -11.80 2.06
CA ILE A 240 13.84 -12.89 1.20
C ILE A 240 14.13 -12.39 -0.22
N HIS A 241 13.28 -11.52 -0.76
CA HIS A 241 13.30 -11.22 -2.20
C HIS A 241 13.88 -9.86 -2.59
N LEU A 242 13.81 -8.84 -1.73
CA LEU A 242 14.19 -7.47 -2.07
C LEU A 242 15.25 -6.87 -1.16
N LEU A 243 15.43 -7.41 0.05
CA LEU A 243 16.43 -6.94 0.98
C LEU A 243 17.52 -7.99 1.11
N ILE A 244 18.76 -7.55 1.08
CA ILE A 244 19.92 -8.42 1.27
C ILE A 244 20.09 -8.61 2.77
N GLN A 245 20.43 -9.82 3.22
CA GLN A 245 20.78 -10.05 4.62
C GLN A 245 22.05 -9.26 4.95
N TRP A 246 21.90 -8.22 5.75
CA TRP A 246 23.02 -7.54 6.38
C TRP A 246 23.45 -8.41 7.57
N GLU A 247 24.57 -9.12 7.45
CA GLU A 247 25.26 -9.74 8.59
C GLU A 247 26.06 -8.71 9.40
#